data_AF-A0A6P6A292-F1
#
_entry.id   AF-A0A6P6A292-F1
#
_cell.length_a   1.000
_cell.length_b   1.000
_cell.length_c   1.000
_cell.angle_alpha   90.00
_cell.angle_beta   90.00
_cell.angle_gamma   90.00
#
_symmetry.space_group_name_H-M   'P 1'
#
loop_
_entity.id
_entity.type
_entity.pdbx_description
1 polymer ?
#
loop_
_entity_poly.entity_id
_entity_poly.type
_entity_poly.pdbx_seq_one_letter_code
_entity_poly.pdbx_strand_id
1 'polypeptide(L)'
;MSISLLLWDMVFGKSPLFAAYQGTLNLEYKFLAEPEEWIETWEDEEDEYLARAVYEHLQLNDEQVHKQIWCPIYKQGELQQNHQLIYCSLCKLKLDRDDEVNLDMLRDRLAEAHADHFDRGCRLKPKFCQETRFGLAALYILCQDCSTFEVVI
;
A
#
# COMPACT_ATOMS: atom_id res chain seq x y z
N MET A 1 0.48 -9.46 52.64
CA MET A 1 1.59 -9.47 53.61
C MET A 1 2.52 -10.59 53.18
N SER A 2 3.56 -10.25 52.40
CA SER A 2 4.40 -11.25 51.75
C SER A 2 5.52 -11.69 52.68
N ILE A 3 5.69 -13.01 52.77
CA ILE A 3 6.53 -13.75 53.71
C ILE A 3 8.04 -13.40 53.58
N SER A 4 8.44 -12.66 52.54
CA SER A 4 9.84 -12.22 52.32
C SER A 4 10.38 -11.15 53.27
N LEU A 5 9.54 -10.38 53.98
CA LEU A 5 10.01 -9.30 54.85
C LEU A 5 10.56 -9.79 56.20
N LEU A 6 10.09 -10.94 56.70
CA LEU A 6 10.43 -11.42 58.05
C LEU A 6 11.76 -12.18 58.14
N LEU A 7 12.33 -12.64 57.01
CA LEU A 7 13.63 -13.32 57.02
C LEU A 7 14.83 -12.35 56.94
N TRP A 8 14.63 -11.10 56.50
CA TRP A 8 15.70 -10.11 56.34
C TRP A 8 16.02 -9.36 57.64
N ASP A 9 15.01 -9.12 58.49
CA ASP A 9 15.17 -8.45 59.78
C ASP A 9 16.02 -9.24 60.80
N MET A 10 16.20 -10.55 60.57
CA MET A 10 16.98 -11.43 61.47
C MET A 10 18.49 -11.46 61.15
N VAL A 11 18.92 -11.01 59.98
CA VAL A 11 20.34 -11.11 59.54
C VAL A 11 21.05 -9.75 59.51
N PHE A 12 20.35 -8.65 59.24
CA PHE A 12 20.94 -7.31 59.20
C PHE A 12 20.21 -6.37 60.16
N GLY A 13 20.53 -6.48 61.45
CA GLY A 13 20.07 -5.54 62.45
C GLY A 13 20.44 -4.10 62.05
N LYS A 14 19.41 -3.26 61.83
CA LYS A 14 19.42 -1.79 61.63
C LYS A 14 20.79 -1.17 61.31
N SER A 15 21.42 -1.62 60.23
CA SER A 15 22.70 -1.05 59.80
C SER A 15 22.43 0.22 58.98
N PRO A 16 23.27 1.26 59.09
CA PRO A 16 23.16 2.46 58.25
C PRO A 16 23.28 2.15 56.75
N LEU A 17 23.89 1.00 56.40
CA LEU A 17 24.05 0.53 55.03
C LEU A 17 22.72 0.14 54.37
N PHE A 18 21.73 -0.31 55.14
CA PHE A 18 20.40 -0.66 54.61
C PHE A 18 19.61 0.60 54.20
N ALA A 19 19.68 1.67 54.99
CA ALA A 19 19.10 2.96 54.65
C ALA A 19 19.76 3.57 53.41
N ALA A 20 21.08 3.38 53.25
CA ALA A 20 21.81 3.79 52.05
C ALA A 20 21.37 2.96 50.82
N TYR A 21 21.19 1.63 50.96
CA TYR A 21 20.74 0.75 49.88
C TYR A 21 19.29 1.03 49.44
N GLN A 22 18.37 1.30 50.39
CA GLN A 22 17.03 1.81 50.05
C GLN A 22 17.10 3.19 49.41
N GLY A 23 18.00 4.06 49.88
CA GLY A 23 18.23 5.38 49.31
C GLY A 23 18.70 5.32 47.85
N THR A 24 19.62 4.41 47.53
CA THR A 24 20.11 4.19 46.16
C THR A 24 19.07 3.52 45.27
N LEU A 25 18.32 2.52 45.77
CA LEU A 25 17.21 1.91 45.03
C LEU A 25 16.11 2.94 44.74
N ASN A 26 15.78 3.83 45.68
CA ASN A 26 14.78 4.89 45.48
C ASN A 26 15.26 6.00 44.54
N LEU A 27 16.57 6.23 44.43
CA LEU A 27 17.18 7.17 43.46
C LEU A 27 17.25 6.55 42.05
N GLU A 28 17.59 5.27 41.93
CA GLU A 28 17.46 4.51 40.67
C GLU A 28 16.00 4.41 40.22
N TYR A 29 15.06 4.13 41.13
CA TYR A 29 13.63 4.10 40.82
C TYR A 29 13.04 5.47 40.47
N LYS A 30 13.64 6.57 40.94
CA LYS A 30 13.25 7.93 40.55
C LYS A 30 13.80 8.35 39.19
N PHE A 31 14.86 7.71 38.70
CA PHE A 31 15.47 8.02 37.41
C PHE A 31 14.79 7.27 36.24
N LEU A 32 13.87 6.35 36.52
CA LEU A 32 13.05 5.63 35.52
C LEU A 32 11.59 6.10 35.49
N ALA A 33 11.26 7.19 36.17
CA ALA A 33 9.96 7.84 36.03
C ALA A 33 10.06 8.96 34.99
N GLU A 34 10.19 8.58 33.72
CA GLU A 34 9.81 9.48 32.65
C GLU A 34 8.31 9.75 32.77
N PRO A 35 7.81 10.97 32.52
CA PRO A 35 6.38 11.14 32.33
C PRO A 35 5.99 10.25 31.15
N GLU A 36 5.13 9.27 31.38
CA GLU A 36 4.30 8.68 30.33
C GLU A 36 3.38 9.80 29.83
N GLU A 37 3.96 10.73 29.07
CA GLU A 37 3.23 11.54 28.13
C GLU A 37 2.71 10.51 27.13
N TRP A 38 1.47 10.06 27.32
CA TRP A 38 0.70 9.42 26.26
C TRP A 38 0.60 10.47 25.16
N ILE A 39 1.63 10.52 24.32
CA ILE A 39 1.51 11.10 23.00
C ILE A 39 0.55 10.13 22.33
N GLU A 40 -0.71 10.54 22.19
CA GLU A 40 -1.65 9.92 21.28
C GLU A 40 -1.05 10.18 19.89
N THR A 41 -0.05 9.38 19.54
CA THR A 41 0.60 9.41 18.26
C THR A 41 -0.44 8.87 17.30
N TRP A 42 -0.81 9.68 16.32
CA TRP A 42 -1.65 9.35 15.17
C TRP A 42 -1.29 8.02 14.46
N GLU A 43 -0.18 7.38 14.83
CA GLU A 43 0.28 6.06 14.38
C GLU A 43 -0.70 4.93 14.75
N ASP A 44 -1.32 4.94 15.93
CA ASP A 44 -2.23 3.85 16.34
C ASP A 44 -3.57 3.87 15.58
N GLU A 45 -4.04 5.06 15.17
CA GLU A 45 -5.26 5.23 14.37
C GLU A 45 -5.06 4.87 12.88
N GLU A 46 -3.87 5.15 12.34
CA GLU A 46 -3.50 4.77 10.98
C GLU A 46 -3.43 3.24 10.82
N ASP A 47 -2.85 2.55 11.81
CA ASP A 47 -2.72 1.08 11.79
C ASP A 47 -4.08 0.38 11.84
N GLU A 48 -5.05 0.89 12.62
CA GLU A 48 -6.39 0.31 12.67
C GLU A 48 -7.19 0.57 11.37
N TYR A 49 -7.03 1.75 10.76
CA TYR A 49 -7.61 2.03 9.44
C TYR A 49 -7.02 1.13 8.35
N LEU A 50 -5.70 0.94 8.34
CA LEU A 50 -5.00 0.03 7.42
C LEU A 50 -5.43 -1.42 7.61
N ALA A 51 -5.54 -1.89 8.85
CA ALA A 51 -6.00 -3.24 9.17
C ALA A 51 -7.43 -3.49 8.69
N ARG A 52 -8.33 -2.50 8.86
CA ARG A 52 -9.72 -2.58 8.39
C ARG A 52 -9.80 -2.60 6.87
N ALA A 53 -9.07 -1.72 6.18
CA ALA A 53 -9.03 -1.68 4.73
C ALA A 53 -8.49 -2.99 4.13
N VAL A 54 -7.44 -3.56 4.73
CA VAL A 54 -6.86 -4.85 4.33
C VAL A 54 -7.85 -5.99 4.58
N TYR A 55 -8.53 -6.01 5.72
CA TYR A 55 -9.55 -7.01 6.04
C TYR A 55 -10.73 -6.96 5.06
N GLU A 56 -11.24 -5.77 4.74
CA GLU A 56 -12.30 -5.59 3.74
C GLU A 56 -11.86 -6.04 2.34
N HIS A 57 -10.59 -5.81 1.96
CA HIS A 57 -10.04 -6.28 0.68
C HIS A 57 -9.80 -7.79 0.63
N LEU A 58 -9.53 -8.44 1.76
CA LEU A 58 -9.35 -9.90 1.87
C LEU A 58 -10.68 -10.68 1.91
N GLN A 59 -11.79 -10.03 2.29
CA GLN A 59 -13.12 -10.64 2.44
C GLN A 59 -13.93 -10.70 1.13
N LEU A 60 -13.39 -10.22 0.01
CA LEU A 60 -14.03 -10.41 -1.29
C LEU A 60 -13.82 -11.86 -1.72
N ASN A 61 -14.89 -12.65 -1.68
CA ASN A 61 -14.92 -14.03 -2.20
C ASN A 61 -14.17 -14.10 -3.54
N ASP A 62 -13.06 -14.85 -3.55
CA ASP A 62 -12.18 -15.10 -4.70
C ASP A 62 -12.89 -15.76 -5.88
N GLU A 63 -14.14 -16.20 -5.72
CA GLU A 63 -14.75 -17.06 -6.72
C GLU A 63 -15.11 -16.35 -8.03
N GLN A 64 -15.52 -15.07 -8.06
CA GLN A 64 -15.81 -14.37 -9.32
C GLN A 64 -15.74 -12.84 -9.19
N VAL A 65 -14.65 -12.28 -8.66
CA VAL A 65 -14.32 -10.89 -9.04
C VAL A 65 -13.88 -10.96 -10.49
N HIS A 66 -14.83 -10.87 -11.44
CA HIS A 66 -14.50 -10.44 -12.78
C HIS A 66 -13.77 -9.11 -12.61
N LYS A 67 -12.44 -9.14 -12.73
CA LYS A 67 -11.56 -7.99 -12.60
C LYS A 67 -11.95 -7.02 -13.70
N GLN A 68 -12.91 -6.15 -13.42
CA GLN A 68 -13.40 -5.15 -14.35
C GLN A 68 -12.24 -4.22 -14.64
N ILE A 69 -11.77 -4.19 -15.89
CA ILE A 69 -10.68 -3.31 -16.29
C ILE A 69 -11.30 -2.07 -16.92
N TRP A 70 -11.02 -0.92 -16.33
CA TRP A 70 -11.49 0.35 -16.86
C TRP A 70 -10.69 0.78 -18.08
N CYS A 71 -11.39 1.37 -19.05
CA CYS A 71 -10.81 1.90 -20.26
C CYS A 71 -9.85 3.04 -19.94
N PRO A 72 -8.56 2.95 -20.32
CA PRO A 72 -7.56 3.96 -19.98
C PRO A 72 -7.80 5.31 -20.67
N ILE A 73 -8.56 5.31 -21.78
CA ILE A 73 -8.91 6.51 -22.53
C ILE A 73 -10.11 7.24 -21.90
N TYR A 74 -11.20 6.52 -21.62
CA TYR A 74 -12.48 7.11 -21.20
C TYR A 74 -12.69 7.13 -19.68
N LYS A 75 -11.98 6.27 -18.93
CA LYS A 75 -11.98 6.13 -17.45
C LYS A 75 -13.30 5.70 -16.81
N GLN A 76 -14.44 5.86 -17.49
CA GLN A 76 -15.78 5.47 -17.03
C GLN A 76 -16.36 4.28 -17.79
N GLY A 77 -15.67 3.78 -18.81
CA GLY A 77 -16.11 2.63 -19.61
C GLY A 77 -15.32 1.40 -19.22
N GLU A 78 -15.99 0.27 -19.07
CA GLU A 78 -15.33 -1.02 -18.87
C GLU A 78 -14.78 -1.54 -20.21
N LEU A 79 -13.64 -2.22 -20.16
CA LEU A 79 -13.08 -2.96 -21.28
C LEU A 79 -13.72 -4.34 -21.35
N GLN A 80 -14.19 -4.66 -22.55
CA GLN A 80 -14.74 -5.96 -22.89
C GLN A 80 -13.79 -6.66 -23.85
N GLN A 81 -13.80 -7.99 -23.83
CA GLN A 81 -13.07 -8.80 -24.79
C GLN A 81 -13.99 -9.81 -25.45
N ASN A 82 -13.82 -9.97 -26.76
CA ASN A 82 -14.35 -11.08 -27.54
C ASN A 82 -13.19 -11.98 -27.99
N HIS A 83 -13.46 -12.97 -28.83
CA HIS A 83 -12.45 -13.90 -29.35
C HIS A 83 -11.30 -13.22 -30.12
N GLN A 84 -11.53 -12.04 -30.71
CA GLN A 84 -10.55 -11.40 -31.60
C GLN A 84 -10.20 -9.97 -31.18
N LEU A 85 -10.95 -9.35 -30.26
CA LEU A 85 -10.82 -7.92 -30.00
C LEU A 85 -10.96 -7.61 -28.51
N ILE A 86 -10.17 -6.67 -28.02
CA ILE A 86 -10.44 -5.90 -26.80
C ILE A 86 -11.03 -4.57 -27.22
N TYR A 87 -12.15 -4.20 -26.64
CA TYR A 87 -12.83 -2.95 -26.99
C TYR A 87 -13.51 -2.30 -25.80
N CYS A 88 -13.76 -1.00 -25.92
CA CYS A 88 -14.61 -0.28 -24.97
C CYS A 88 -15.96 0.03 -25.63
N SER A 89 -17.06 -0.16 -24.92
CA SER A 89 -18.40 0.18 -25.42
C SER A 89 -18.68 1.69 -25.42
N LEU A 90 -17.99 2.45 -24.56
CA LEU A 90 -18.21 3.88 -24.36
C LEU A 90 -17.27 4.76 -25.20
N CYS A 91 -16.23 4.20 -25.80
CA CYS A 91 -15.31 4.95 -26.65
C CYS A 91 -14.89 4.14 -27.89
N LYS A 92 -14.04 4.73 -28.75
CA LYS A 92 -13.62 4.10 -30.00
C LYS A 92 -12.44 3.13 -29.86
N LEU A 93 -12.07 2.76 -28.62
CA LEU A 93 -10.95 1.85 -28.38
C LEU A 93 -11.30 0.45 -28.89
N LYS A 94 -10.49 -0.07 -29.81
CA LYS A 94 -10.54 -1.43 -30.38
C LYS A 94 -9.12 -1.89 -30.68
N LEU A 95 -8.67 -2.90 -29.97
CA LEU A 95 -7.36 -3.52 -30.10
C LEU A 95 -7.56 -4.95 -30.60
N ASP A 96 -6.71 -5.37 -31.54
CA ASP A 96 -6.66 -6.77 -31.97
C ASP A 96 -6.06 -7.61 -30.84
N ARG A 97 -6.68 -8.74 -30.52
CA ARG A 97 -6.18 -9.60 -29.45
C ARG A 97 -5.07 -10.54 -29.94
N ASP A 98 -5.08 -10.91 -31.21
CA ASP A 98 -4.39 -12.13 -31.65
C ASP A 98 -4.57 -13.29 -30.63
N ASP A 99 -3.74 -14.32 -30.67
CA ASP A 99 -3.80 -15.42 -29.69
C ASP A 99 -3.08 -15.09 -28.35
N GLU A 100 -2.30 -14.01 -28.29
CA GLU A 100 -1.40 -13.71 -27.15
C GLU A 100 -1.93 -12.65 -26.20
N VAL A 101 -2.75 -11.70 -26.66
CA VAL A 101 -3.20 -10.57 -25.83
C VAL A 101 -4.51 -10.89 -25.13
N ASN A 102 -4.49 -10.83 -23.80
CA ASN A 102 -5.68 -10.95 -22.95
C ASN A 102 -5.86 -9.69 -22.09
N LEU A 103 -7.04 -9.55 -21.50
CA LEU A 103 -7.37 -8.42 -20.63
C LEU A 103 -6.44 -8.30 -19.41
N ASP A 104 -6.02 -9.41 -18.81
CA ASP A 104 -5.10 -9.39 -17.65
C ASP A 104 -3.72 -8.84 -18.03
N MET A 105 -3.16 -9.29 -19.15
CA MET A 105 -1.91 -8.79 -19.71
C MET A 105 -2.01 -7.30 -20.03
N LEU A 106 -3.11 -6.85 -20.63
CA LEU A 106 -3.34 -5.43 -20.88
C LEU A 106 -3.33 -4.63 -19.58
N ARG A 107 -3.98 -5.13 -18.52
CA ARG A 107 -3.96 -4.49 -17.20
C ARG A 107 -2.53 -4.40 -16.65
N ASP A 108 -1.77 -5.48 -16.73
CA ASP A 108 -0.40 -5.52 -16.20
C ASP A 108 0.51 -4.55 -16.97
N ARG A 109 0.39 -4.49 -18.30
CA ARG A 109 1.10 -3.52 -19.15
C ARG A 109 0.70 -2.07 -18.87
N LEU A 110 -0.57 -1.81 -18.60
CA LEU A 110 -1.02 -0.47 -18.21
C LEU A 110 -0.42 -0.06 -16.87
N ALA A 111 -0.35 -0.97 -15.90
CA ALA A 111 0.25 -0.71 -14.60
C ALA A 111 1.77 -0.46 -14.73
N GLU A 112 2.47 -1.27 -15.51
CA GLU A 112 3.90 -1.12 -15.80
C GLU A 112 4.19 0.22 -16.48
N ALA A 113 3.47 0.57 -17.56
CA ALA A 113 3.65 1.84 -18.25
C ALA A 113 3.39 3.06 -17.33
N HIS A 114 2.46 2.93 -16.38
CA HIS A 114 2.22 3.96 -15.36
C HIS A 114 3.36 4.06 -14.35
N ALA A 115 3.88 2.93 -13.86
CA ALA A 115 5.01 2.87 -12.94
C ALA A 115 6.27 3.46 -13.59
N ASP A 116 6.59 3.04 -14.81
CA ASP A 116 7.73 3.55 -15.58
C ASP A 116 7.66 5.06 -15.79
N HIS A 117 6.47 5.57 -16.11
CA HIS A 117 6.25 7.01 -16.23
C HIS A 117 6.47 7.73 -14.90
N PHE A 118 6.01 7.15 -13.78
CA PHE A 118 6.16 7.72 -12.45
C PHE A 118 7.63 7.70 -11.97
N ASP A 119 8.35 6.61 -12.22
CA ASP A 119 9.75 6.43 -11.84
C ASP A 119 10.70 7.39 -12.57
N ARG A 120 10.30 7.88 -13.74
CA ARG A 120 10.96 9.00 -14.45
C ARG A 120 10.81 10.35 -13.73
N GLY A 121 10.05 10.40 -12.64
CA GLY A 121 9.84 11.60 -11.81
C GLY A 121 8.72 12.52 -12.31
N CYS A 122 7.94 12.10 -13.31
CA CYS A 122 6.85 12.91 -13.85
C CYS A 122 5.57 12.75 -13.02
N ARG A 123 5.04 13.87 -12.52
CA ARG A 123 3.84 13.90 -11.66
C ARG A 123 2.54 14.19 -12.42
N LEU A 124 2.62 14.53 -13.70
CA LEU A 124 1.42 14.76 -14.50
C LEU A 124 0.75 13.44 -14.89
N LYS A 125 -0.57 13.50 -15.09
CA LYS A 125 -1.34 12.33 -15.51
C LYS A 125 -1.08 12.04 -16.99
N PRO A 126 -0.48 10.89 -17.34
CA PRO A 126 -0.33 10.52 -18.74
C PRO A 126 -1.71 10.28 -19.36
N LYS A 127 -1.79 10.47 -20.67
CA LYS A 127 -2.96 10.17 -21.49
C LYS A 127 -2.69 8.88 -22.25
N PHE A 128 -3.76 8.17 -22.59
CA PHE A 128 -3.67 7.02 -23.49
C PHE A 128 -4.41 7.34 -24.78
N CYS A 129 -3.86 6.89 -25.89
CA CYS A 129 -4.52 6.97 -27.18
C CYS A 129 -4.30 5.68 -27.96
N GLN A 130 -5.21 5.40 -28.89
CA GLN A 130 -5.03 4.35 -29.87
C GLN A 130 -4.59 4.99 -31.19
N GLU A 131 -3.59 4.39 -31.83
CA GLU A 131 -3.24 4.68 -33.21
C GLU A 131 -3.20 3.40 -34.04
N THR A 132 -3.68 3.49 -35.27
CA THR A 132 -3.58 2.41 -36.25
C THR A 132 -2.48 2.72 -37.25
N ARG A 133 -1.48 1.84 -37.35
CA ARG A 133 -0.38 1.94 -38.32
C ARG A 133 -0.24 0.61 -39.05
N PHE A 134 -0.13 0.67 -40.38
CA PHE A 134 -0.05 -0.53 -41.23
C PHE A 134 -1.19 -1.54 -41.03
N GLY A 135 -2.39 -1.06 -40.68
CA GLY A 135 -3.55 -1.91 -40.40
C GLY A 135 -3.59 -2.52 -39.00
N LEU A 136 -2.56 -2.32 -38.17
CA LEU A 136 -2.49 -2.78 -36.79
C LEU A 136 -2.82 -1.64 -35.84
N ALA A 137 -3.78 -1.87 -34.94
CA ALA A 137 -4.15 -0.93 -33.90
C ALA A 137 -3.33 -1.19 -32.63
N ALA A 138 -2.60 -0.18 -32.17
CA ALA A 138 -1.80 -0.24 -30.95
C ALA A 138 -2.25 0.83 -29.95
N LEU A 139 -2.09 0.54 -28.66
CA LEU A 139 -2.34 1.47 -27.57
C LEU A 139 -1.02 2.15 -27.18
N TYR A 140 -1.06 3.47 -27.03
CA TYR A 140 0.09 4.28 -26.66
C TYR A 140 -0.17 5.03 -25.36
N ILE A 141 0.89 5.20 -24.58
CA ILE A 141 0.95 6.15 -23.46
C ILE A 141 1.64 7.42 -23.93
N LEU A 142 1.06 8.58 -23.60
CA LEU A 142 1.59 9.88 -23.96
C LEU A 142 1.58 10.86 -22.78
N CYS A 143 2.68 11.58 -22.59
CA CYS A 143 2.77 12.64 -21.61
C CYS A 143 3.44 13.87 -22.22
N GLN A 144 2.82 15.04 -22.06
CA GLN A 144 3.29 16.29 -22.66
C GLN A 144 4.48 16.91 -21.91
N ASP A 145 4.69 16.54 -20.65
CA ASP A 145 5.71 17.14 -19.79
C ASP A 145 7.05 16.42 -19.91
N CYS A 146 7.04 15.09 -19.75
CA CYS A 146 8.22 14.26 -19.97
C CYS A 146 8.42 13.79 -21.42
N SER A 147 7.54 14.23 -22.35
CA SER A 147 7.57 13.85 -23.77
C SER A 147 7.54 12.33 -24.03
N THR A 148 7.04 11.54 -23.08
CA THR A 148 6.89 10.09 -23.25
C THR A 148 5.88 9.80 -24.35
N PHE A 149 6.24 8.93 -25.28
CA PHE A 149 5.36 8.36 -26.30
C PHE A 149 5.80 6.91 -26.58
N GLU A 150 5.14 5.96 -25.94
CA GLU A 150 5.57 4.56 -25.92
C GLU A 150 4.38 3.63 -26.19
N VAL A 151 4.66 2.48 -26.82
CA VAL A 151 3.66 1.45 -27.10
C VAL A 151 3.39 0.68 -25.81
N VAL A 152 2.12 0.51 -25.48
CA VAL A 152 1.66 -0.32 -24.36
C VAL A 152 1.31 -1.71 -24.86
N ILE A 153 0.61 -1.80 -26.00
CA ILE A 153 0.25 -3.05 -26.68
C ILE A 153 0.02 -2.84 -28.17
#